data_AF-A0A1M4T502-F1
#
_entry.id   AF-A0A1M4T502-F1
#
_cell.length_a   1.000
_cell.length_b   1.000
_cell.length_c   1.000
_cell.angle_alpha   90.00
_cell.angle_beta   90.00
_cell.angle_gamma   90.00
#
_symmetry.space_group_name_H-M   'P 1'
#
loop_
_entity.id
_entity.type
_entity.pdbx_description
1 polymer ?
#
loop_
_entity_poly.entity_id
_entity_poly.type
_entity_poly.pdbx_seq_one_letter_code
_entity_poly.pdbx_strand_id
1 'polypeptide(L)'
;MASLLYSDLQGCYLLYDNIKPMTDNAMFVKQKKPKDFDCGYNLDRMIASLPRIKEEEERIEYAERAVGLIKQSHPNWVDENGDSREAWKHFFVLAEYDPTEYGIYNPFESDD
;
A
#
# COMPACT_ATOMS: atom_id res chain seq x y z
N MET A 1 -32.05 25.18 -8.38
CA MET A 1 -30.89 25.62 -9.18
C MET A 1 -29.69 25.47 -8.24
N ALA A 2 -29.01 24.32 -8.24
CA ALA A 2 -27.82 24.04 -9.07
C ALA A 2 -26.71 25.07 -8.81
N SER A 3 -25.46 24.76 -8.50
CA SER A 3 -24.77 23.49 -8.30
C SER A 3 -23.42 23.83 -7.64
N LEU A 4 -22.97 22.91 -6.80
CA LEU A 4 -21.58 22.61 -6.42
C LEU A 4 -20.50 23.24 -7.32
N LEU A 5 -19.57 24.03 -6.75
CA LEU A 5 -18.20 24.13 -7.26
C LEU A 5 -17.23 24.52 -6.13
N TYR A 6 -16.07 23.87 -6.13
CA TYR A 6 -14.87 24.09 -5.29
C TYR A 6 -14.82 23.44 -3.91
N SER A 7 -14.84 22.11 -3.89
CA SER A 7 -14.24 21.29 -2.84
C SER A 7 -13.07 20.49 -3.42
N ASP A 8 -11.95 21.17 -3.70
CA ASP A 8 -10.68 20.53 -4.01
C ASP A 8 -9.54 21.47 -3.61
N LEU A 9 -8.52 20.92 -2.94
CA LEU A 9 -7.29 21.55 -2.42
C LEU A 9 -7.26 22.01 -0.94
N GLN A 10 -7.84 21.26 -0.01
CA GLN A 10 -7.56 21.42 1.43
C GLN A 10 -7.31 20.08 2.17
N GLY A 11 -6.59 19.16 1.51
CA GLY A 11 -6.26 17.84 2.09
C GLY A 11 -4.83 17.64 2.58
N CYS A 12 -3.91 18.62 2.42
CA CYS A 12 -2.47 18.39 2.65
C CYS A 12 -1.81 19.25 3.73
N TYR A 13 -2.56 20.05 4.51
CA TYR A 13 -1.97 21.04 5.43
C TYR A 13 -2.62 21.11 6.83
N LEU A 14 -2.96 19.99 7.45
CA LEU A 14 -3.46 19.99 8.83
C LEU A 14 -2.83 18.89 9.69
N LEU A 15 -1.51 18.95 9.94
CA LEU A 15 -0.89 18.24 11.08
C LEU A 15 0.36 18.97 11.64
N TYR A 16 0.37 20.31 11.66
CA TYR A 16 1.44 21.06 12.33
C TYR A 16 0.99 22.14 13.31
N ASP A 17 -0.27 22.14 13.74
CA ASP A 17 -0.76 23.07 14.75
C ASP A 17 -1.30 22.31 15.96
N ASN A 18 -0.41 21.93 16.88
CA ASN A 18 -0.71 21.76 18.32
C ASN A 18 0.59 21.50 19.13
N ILE A 19 1.57 22.38 19.03
CA ILE A 19 2.69 22.42 19.98
C ILE A 19 2.28 23.32 21.16
N LYS A 20 1.70 22.71 22.20
CA LYS A 20 1.73 23.29 23.56
C LYS A 20 3.07 22.90 24.21
N PRO A 21 3.87 23.85 24.73
CA PRO A 21 5.01 23.47 25.55
C PRO A 21 4.50 23.16 26.96
N MET A 22 4.46 21.88 27.33
CA MET A 22 4.25 21.45 28.71
C MET A 22 5.49 20.70 29.18
N THR A 23 6.08 21.28 30.23
CA THR A 23 7.24 20.85 30.98
C THR A 23 7.04 19.50 31.67
N ASP A 24 8.19 18.86 31.92
CA ASP A 24 8.46 17.84 32.94
C ASP A 24 8.23 16.36 32.62
N ASN A 25 9.37 15.68 32.41
CA ASN A 25 9.69 14.30 32.80
C ASN A 25 8.60 13.22 32.59
N ALA A 26 8.50 12.74 31.36
CA ALA A 26 8.07 11.37 31.11
C ALA A 26 8.86 10.82 29.92
N MET A 27 9.65 9.78 30.20
CA MET A 27 10.16 8.75 29.29
C MET A 27 9.96 9.10 27.81
N PHE A 28 11.02 9.51 27.12
CA PHE A 28 11.05 9.42 25.66
C PHE A 28 10.63 7.99 25.32
N VAL A 29 9.37 7.81 24.93
CA VAL A 29 8.89 6.57 24.34
C VAL A 29 9.93 6.26 23.29
N LYS A 30 10.61 5.11 23.39
CA LYS A 30 11.51 4.66 22.32
C LYS A 30 10.69 4.82 21.05
N GLN A 31 11.01 5.83 20.25
CA GLN A 31 10.50 5.93 18.93
C GLN A 31 11.10 4.71 18.25
N LYS A 32 10.36 3.60 18.28
CA LYS A 32 10.57 2.53 17.33
C LYS A 32 10.34 3.28 16.05
N LYS A 33 11.44 3.58 15.35
CA LYS A 33 11.41 4.22 14.04
C LYS A 33 10.19 3.62 13.34
N PRO A 34 9.21 4.41 12.83
CA PRO A 34 8.34 3.82 11.82
C PRO A 34 9.32 3.14 10.86
N LYS A 35 9.11 1.86 10.53
CA LYS A 35 10.00 1.23 9.56
C LYS A 35 9.94 2.17 8.35
N ASP A 36 11.02 2.92 8.09
CA ASP A 36 11.10 3.99 7.08
C ASP A 36 11.06 3.40 5.66
N PHE A 37 10.25 2.37 5.40
CA PHE A 37 10.51 1.45 4.31
C PHE A 37 9.42 1.38 3.25
N ASP A 38 8.44 2.27 3.27
CA ASP A 38 7.35 2.28 2.28
C ASP A 38 7.18 3.61 1.53
N CYS A 39 7.84 4.70 1.96
CA CYS A 39 7.73 6.00 1.25
C CYS A 39 8.57 6.08 -0.03
N GLY A 40 9.24 5.00 -0.43
CA GLY A 40 10.08 4.97 -1.63
C GLY A 40 10.55 3.57 -2.03
N TYR A 41 9.79 2.52 -1.73
CA TYR A 41 10.08 1.25 -2.36
C TYR A 41 9.66 1.31 -3.81
N ASN A 42 10.63 1.12 -4.71
CA ASN A 42 10.33 0.87 -6.11
C ASN A 42 9.50 -0.41 -6.15
N LEU A 43 8.22 -0.30 -6.52
CA LEU A 43 7.27 -1.40 -6.65
C LEU A 43 7.89 -2.58 -7.41
N ASP A 44 8.65 -2.31 -8.47
CA ASP A 44 9.36 -3.31 -9.27
C ASP A 44 10.33 -4.12 -8.41
N ARG A 45 11.06 -3.46 -7.49
CA ARG A 45 11.99 -4.14 -6.56
C ARG A 45 11.25 -4.96 -5.51
N MET A 46 10.07 -4.51 -5.05
CA MET A 46 9.24 -5.32 -4.15
C MET A 46 8.83 -6.60 -4.86
N ILE A 47 8.25 -6.47 -6.05
CA ILE A 47 7.73 -7.58 -6.83
C ILE A 47 8.87 -8.55 -7.19
N ALA A 48 10.02 -8.05 -7.64
CA ALA A 48 11.19 -8.86 -7.98
C ALA A 48 11.83 -9.59 -6.78
N SER A 49 11.52 -9.19 -5.55
CA SER A 49 12.07 -9.81 -4.33
C SER A 49 11.27 -11.00 -3.83
N LEU A 50 9.98 -11.11 -4.18
CA LEU A 50 9.07 -12.13 -3.69
C LEU A 50 9.58 -13.57 -3.88
N PRO A 51 10.21 -13.97 -5.01
CA PRO A 51 10.77 -15.32 -5.19
C PRO A 51 11.81 -15.73 -4.15
N ARG A 52 12.42 -14.75 -3.46
CA ARG A 52 13.48 -14.97 -2.47
C ARG A 52 12.93 -15.15 -1.05
N ILE A 53 11.65 -14.84 -0.82
CA ILE A 53 10.99 -15.00 0.49
C ILE A 53 10.62 -16.47 0.66
N LYS A 54 11.19 -17.11 1.69
CA LYS A 54 11.03 -18.55 1.93
C LYS A 54 9.65 -18.90 2.49
N GLU A 55 9.23 -18.17 3.52
CA GLU A 55 7.94 -18.38 4.18
C GLU A 55 6.82 -17.91 3.26
N GLU A 56 5.88 -18.81 2.98
CA GLU A 56 4.78 -18.56 2.04
C GLU A 56 3.85 -17.46 2.53
N GLU A 57 3.47 -17.50 3.81
CA GLU A 57 2.62 -16.48 4.43
C GLU A 57 3.26 -15.08 4.33
N GLU A 58 4.55 -14.96 4.65
CA GLU A 58 5.29 -13.69 4.52
C GLU A 58 5.31 -13.19 3.07
N ARG A 59 5.46 -14.11 2.11
CA ARG A 59 5.49 -13.77 0.68
C ARG A 59 4.12 -13.30 0.19
N ILE A 60 3.04 -13.94 0.62
CA ILE A 60 1.67 -13.53 0.30
C ILE A 60 1.38 -12.15 0.89
N GLU A 61 1.69 -11.92 2.18
CA GLU A 61 1.52 -10.60 2.80
C GLU A 61 2.33 -9.51 2.05
N TYR A 62 3.53 -9.84 1.58
CA TYR A 62 4.37 -8.90 0.84
C TYR A 62 3.81 -8.59 -0.56
N ALA A 63 3.18 -9.57 -1.22
CA ALA A 63 2.47 -9.38 -2.48
C ALA A 63 1.22 -8.51 -2.29
N GLU A 64 0.42 -8.76 -1.24
CA GLU A 64 -0.73 -7.94 -0.89
C GLU A 64 -0.35 -6.49 -0.61
N ARG A 65 0.79 -6.25 0.04
CA ARG A 65 1.35 -4.90 0.22
C ARG A 65 1.68 -4.23 -1.11
N ALA A 66 2.31 -4.94 -2.05
CA ALA A 66 2.60 -4.42 -3.38
C ALA A 66 1.30 -4.04 -4.13
N VAL A 67 0.28 -4.89 -4.07
CA VAL A 67 -1.05 -4.59 -4.62
C VAL A 67 -1.69 -3.37 -3.94
N GLY A 68 -1.53 -3.24 -2.62
CA GLY A 68 -1.94 -2.06 -1.86
C GLY A 68 -1.34 -0.75 -2.39
N LEU A 69 -0.04 -0.76 -2.74
CA LEU A 69 0.63 0.40 -3.35
C LEU A 69 0.12 0.71 -4.76
N ILE A 70 -0.19 -0.32 -5.56
CA ILE A 70 -0.81 -0.16 -6.87
C ILE A 70 -2.18 0.52 -6.74
N LYS A 71 -3.00 0.07 -5.78
CA LYS A 71 -4.32 0.66 -5.47
C LYS A 71 -4.22 2.13 -5.06
N GLN A 72 -3.25 2.48 -4.24
CA GLN A 72 -3.01 3.87 -3.83
C GLN A 72 -2.63 4.77 -5.01
N SER A 73 -1.91 4.23 -5.99
CA SER A 73 -1.51 4.96 -7.20
C SER A 73 -2.64 5.06 -8.23
N HIS A 74 -3.60 4.14 -8.21
CA HIS A 74 -4.75 4.05 -9.13
C HIS A 74 -6.07 3.95 -8.36
N PRO A 75 -6.50 5.02 -7.65
CA PRO A 75 -7.69 4.96 -6.80
C PRO A 75 -8.98 4.69 -7.57
N ASN A 76 -9.01 4.96 -8.89
CA ASN A 76 -10.15 4.65 -9.76
C ASN A 76 -10.29 3.16 -10.11
N TRP A 77 -9.33 2.32 -9.76
CA TRP A 77 -9.38 0.87 -9.93
C TRP A 77 -9.94 0.15 -8.70
N VAL A 78 -10.22 0.90 -7.63
CA VAL A 78 -10.68 0.36 -6.36
C VAL A 78 -12.20 0.49 -6.28
N ASP A 79 -12.88 -0.59 -5.90
CA ASP A 79 -14.32 -0.61 -5.71
C ASP A 79 -14.76 -0.08 -4.33
N GLU A 80 -16.07 -0.09 -4.08
CA GLU A 80 -16.64 0.38 -2.81
C GLU A 80 -16.23 -0.44 -1.57
N ASN A 81 -15.82 -1.70 -1.76
CA ASN A 81 -15.33 -2.57 -0.69
C ASN A 81 -13.83 -2.40 -0.45
N GLY A 82 -13.16 -1.60 -1.28
CA GLY A 82 -11.73 -1.42 -1.24
C GLY A 82 -10.98 -2.50 -2.03
N ASP A 83 -11.64 -3.32 -2.84
CA ASP A 83 -11.06 -4.38 -3.64
C ASP A 83 -10.70 -3.89 -5.05
N SER A 84 -9.77 -4.57 -5.73
CA SER A 84 -9.35 -4.17 -7.08
C SER A 84 -8.81 -5.35 -7.89
N ARG A 85 -9.62 -5.81 -8.84
CA ARG A 85 -9.21 -6.84 -9.82
C ARG A 85 -8.08 -6.33 -10.71
N GLU A 86 -8.15 -5.07 -11.09
CA GLU A 86 -7.20 -4.39 -11.97
C GLU A 86 -5.84 -4.25 -11.30
N ALA A 87 -5.78 -3.94 -9.99
CA ALA A 87 -4.52 -3.85 -9.27
C ALA A 87 -3.80 -5.21 -9.20
N TRP A 88 -4.55 -6.30 -8.97
CA TRP A 88 -4.00 -7.65 -9.03
C TRP A 88 -3.51 -8.00 -10.43
N LYS A 89 -4.32 -7.75 -11.47
CA LYS A 89 -3.87 -7.97 -12.86
C LYS A 89 -2.61 -7.20 -13.19
N HIS A 90 -2.51 -5.95 -12.74
CA HIS A 90 -1.33 -5.12 -12.96
C HIS A 90 -0.10 -5.65 -12.22
N PHE A 91 -0.26 -6.14 -10.98
CA PHE A 91 0.81 -6.82 -10.24
C PHE A 91 1.37 -8.02 -11.03
N PHE A 92 0.51 -8.86 -11.60
CA PHE A 92 0.94 -10.00 -12.43
C PHE A 92 1.64 -9.56 -13.72
N VAL A 93 1.27 -8.41 -14.30
CA VAL A 93 1.95 -7.84 -15.48
C VAL A 93 3.34 -7.27 -15.12
N LEU A 94 3.50 -6.71 -13.92
CA LEU A 94 4.78 -6.16 -13.46
C LEU A 94 5.77 -7.23 -13.02
N ALA A 95 5.30 -8.44 -12.68
CA ALA A 95 6.17 -9.54 -12.30
C ALA A 95 6.93 -10.09 -13.53
N GLU A 96 8.26 -10.10 -13.45
CA GLU A 96 9.13 -10.71 -14.48
C GLU A 96 9.19 -12.26 -14.39
N TYR A 97 8.36 -12.86 -13.55
CA TYR A 97 8.22 -14.29 -13.29
C TYR A 97 6.74 -14.62 -13.09
N ASP A 98 6.36 -15.89 -13.15
CA ASP A 98 5.00 -16.33 -12.86
C ASP A 98 4.77 -16.35 -11.33
N PRO A 99 3.93 -15.45 -10.75
CA PRO A 99 3.71 -15.42 -9.31
C PRO A 99 3.01 -16.68 -8.78
N THR A 100 2.29 -17.42 -9.63
CA THR A 100 1.59 -18.64 -9.22
C THR A 100 2.56 -19.77 -8.84
N GLU A 101 3.75 -19.82 -9.47
CA GLU A 101 4.83 -20.75 -9.09
C GLU A 101 5.34 -20.51 -7.66
N TYR A 102 5.05 -19.33 -7.09
CA TYR A 102 5.41 -18.93 -5.74
C TYR A 102 4.20 -18.89 -4.80
N GLY A 103 3.07 -19.50 -5.16
CA GLY A 103 1.88 -19.55 -4.31
C GLY A 103 1.16 -18.21 -4.16
N ILE A 104 1.41 -17.26 -5.07
CA ILE A 104 0.71 -15.98 -5.13
C ILE A 104 -0.36 -16.08 -6.22
N TYR A 105 -1.63 -16.03 -5.83
CA TYR A 105 -2.76 -16.17 -6.73
C TYR A 105 -3.57 -14.89 -6.80
N ASN A 106 -4.17 -14.62 -7.97
CA ASN A 106 -5.12 -13.53 -8.11
C ASN A 106 -6.47 -13.96 -7.50
N PRO A 107 -6.96 -13.34 -6.42
CA PRO A 107 -8.19 -13.77 -5.75
C PRO A 107 -9.46 -13.59 -6.61
N PHE A 108 -9.35 -12.88 -7.74
CA PHE A 108 -10.45 -12.63 -8.67
C PHE A 108 -10.46 -13.54 -9.91
N GLU A 109 -9.42 -14.34 -10.08
CA GLU A 109 -9.34 -15.37 -11.11
C GLU A 109 -9.47 -16.70 -10.38
N SER A 110 -10.72 -17.16 -10.23
CA SER A 110 -11.00 -18.52 -9.79
C SER A 110 -10.57 -19.48 -10.89
N ASP A 111 -9.80 -20.51 -10.52
CA ASP A 111 -9.62 -21.70 -11.34
C ASP A 111 -11.01 -22.33 -11.59
N ASP A 112 -11.58 -22.08 -12.77
CA ASP A 112 -12.74 -22.82 -13.30
C ASP A 112 -12.31 -24.21 -13.80
#